data_AF-A0A9D5LSD5-F1
#
_entry.id   AF-A0A9D5LSD5-F1
#
_cell.length_a   1.000
_cell.length_b   1.000
_cell.length_c   1.000
_cell.angle_alpha   90.00
_cell.angle_beta   90.00
_cell.angle_gamma   90.00
#
_symmetry.space_group_name_H-M   'P 1'
#
loop_
_entity.id
_entity.type
_entity.pdbx_description
1 polymer ?
#
loop_
_entity_poly.entity_id
_entity_poly.type
_entity_poly.pdbx_seq_one_letter_code
_entity_poly.pdbx_strand_id
1 'polypeptide(L)'
;MKKFLLSAFAAVACVAAASADEITLDFTTNNYGQTVAGSANDKYYMEDGESFTDGAITITANKLEGSGVRFWATDAGAQTFRVNNKSGITISCNGGVITSMKFTGSNFGYLQGEGYDDGTYEGSASSIELVNKGKDGKTGTVQIKTITIVYEGGTADERENAGLAFSEENVTAYLGEAFTAPTLTKATTAVVTYSSDKETVATVDAQTGEVTLVGEGTARITAKAEANDDFRAGSASYLLTVRPEKVEGALFSSEMGEGFSFENPASIEVWKLDSKYGLKASAYAQLEGEDAQSAHAADAVAYTTEAIDLTSYTKATLTFSQAMNQFKNGNDLIDVDAIVDYTQIVVREEGATEWTLVAEPTAPEAFSWNFYANEPVDLSAYCGKKIQFGFKYHSTTSVAGTWEIKNINVVAEGKNVDDSISEITVDNGGVIYDLQGRKVVNPAHGLYIVNGKVVKL
;
A
#
# COMPACT_ATOMS: atom_id res chain seq x y z
N MET A 1 -0.06 77.90 -54.12
CA MET A 1 0.06 76.45 -53.85
C MET A 1 -0.55 76.20 -52.48
N LYS A 2 -1.75 75.59 -52.44
CA LYS A 2 -2.08 74.31 -51.75
C LYS A 2 -1.78 74.36 -50.23
N LYS A 3 -2.70 74.17 -49.28
CA LYS A 3 -3.97 73.43 -49.25
C LYS A 3 -4.76 73.78 -47.95
N PHE A 4 -6.07 73.56 -48.02
CA PHE A 4 -7.04 73.52 -46.93
C PHE A 4 -6.58 72.72 -45.69
N LEU A 5 -6.86 73.25 -44.50
CA LEU A 5 -6.92 72.49 -43.24
C LEU A 5 -8.38 72.35 -42.83
N LEU A 6 -8.87 71.11 -42.86
CA LEU A 6 -10.19 70.69 -42.38
C LEU A 6 -9.99 70.07 -40.99
N SER A 7 -10.77 70.57 -40.03
CA SER A 7 -10.87 70.12 -38.65
C SER A 7 -11.34 68.67 -38.55
N ALA A 8 -10.65 67.83 -37.78
CA ALA A 8 -11.13 66.52 -37.34
C ALA A 8 -11.19 66.51 -35.81
N PHE A 9 -12.39 66.27 -35.29
CA PHE A 9 -12.69 66.02 -33.88
C PHE A 9 -11.94 64.76 -33.40
N ALA A 10 -11.19 64.87 -32.31
CA ALA A 10 -10.66 63.73 -31.58
C ALA A 10 -11.77 63.18 -30.66
N ALA A 11 -12.39 62.07 -31.05
CA ALA A 11 -13.14 61.24 -30.12
C ALA A 11 -12.13 60.33 -29.38
N VAL A 12 -11.87 60.62 -28.11
CA VAL A 12 -11.13 59.72 -27.22
C VAL A 12 -12.06 58.55 -26.91
N ALA A 13 -11.84 57.42 -27.60
CA ALA A 13 -12.42 56.14 -27.22
C ALA A 13 -11.64 55.63 -26.01
N CYS A 14 -12.20 55.77 -24.81
CA CYS A 14 -11.78 54.99 -23.65
C CYS A 14 -12.13 53.53 -23.92
N VAL A 15 -11.20 52.75 -24.46
CA VAL A 15 -11.29 51.30 -24.43
C VAL A 15 -11.05 50.91 -22.98
N ALA A 16 -12.11 50.52 -22.28
CA ALA A 16 -11.96 49.77 -21.04
C ALA A 16 -11.27 48.46 -21.43
N ALA A 17 -9.98 48.33 -21.09
CA ALA A 17 -9.32 47.03 -21.13
C ALA A 17 -10.10 46.15 -20.15
N ALA A 18 -10.73 45.08 -20.65
CA ALA A 18 -11.23 44.03 -19.77
C ALA A 18 -10.04 43.57 -18.92
N SER A 19 -10.15 43.64 -17.60
CA SER A 19 -9.11 43.09 -16.73
C SER A 19 -9.14 41.58 -16.89
N ALA A 20 -8.04 41.00 -17.37
CA ALA A 20 -7.88 39.56 -17.35
C ALA A 20 -7.68 39.10 -15.90
N ASP A 21 -8.38 38.04 -15.51
CA ASP A 21 -8.22 37.38 -14.23
C ASP A 21 -7.16 36.28 -14.34
N GLU A 22 -6.50 35.96 -13.23
CA GLU A 22 -5.46 34.93 -13.15
C GLU A 22 -5.77 33.96 -12.01
N ILE A 23 -5.64 32.66 -12.27
CA ILE A 23 -5.71 31.60 -11.26
C ILE A 23 -4.51 30.66 -11.39
N THR A 24 -4.03 30.14 -10.26
CA THR A 24 -3.03 29.07 -10.26
C THR A 24 -3.60 27.84 -9.58
N LEU A 25 -3.75 26.77 -10.37
CA LEU A 25 -4.09 25.46 -9.86
C LEU A 25 -2.81 24.79 -9.36
N ASP A 26 -2.67 24.57 -8.05
CA ASP A 26 -1.55 23.87 -7.44
C ASP A 26 -1.92 22.43 -7.07
N PHE A 27 -1.43 21.47 -7.85
CA PHE A 27 -1.68 20.04 -7.65
C PHE A 27 -0.77 19.42 -6.60
N THR A 28 0.25 20.13 -6.12
CA THR A 28 1.20 19.58 -5.13
C THR A 28 0.64 19.58 -3.72
N THR A 29 -0.30 20.49 -3.46
CA THR A 29 -0.92 20.70 -2.14
C THR A 29 -2.44 20.52 -2.16
N ASN A 30 -3.09 20.59 -3.33
CA ASN A 30 -4.52 20.43 -3.49
C ASN A 30 -4.84 19.22 -4.39
N ASN A 31 -5.70 18.34 -3.89
CA ASN A 31 -6.17 17.15 -4.60
C ASN A 31 -7.53 17.37 -5.30
N TYR A 32 -8.19 18.51 -5.07
CA TYR A 32 -9.50 18.84 -5.64
C TYR A 32 -10.55 17.72 -5.43
N GLY A 33 -10.54 17.10 -4.24
CA GLY A 33 -11.42 15.98 -3.87
C GLY A 33 -10.92 14.59 -4.30
N GLN A 34 -9.75 14.53 -4.94
CA GLN A 34 -9.14 13.30 -5.46
C GLN A 34 -8.00 12.80 -4.58
N THR A 35 -8.35 12.46 -3.34
CA THR A 35 -7.39 12.16 -2.26
C THR A 35 -6.40 11.07 -2.64
N VAL A 36 -5.10 11.37 -2.51
CA VAL A 36 -4.03 10.38 -2.43
C VAL A 36 -3.39 10.49 -1.06
N ALA A 37 -3.22 9.36 -0.40
CA ALA A 37 -3.02 9.27 1.04
C ALA A 37 -1.55 9.49 1.47
N GLY A 38 -0.75 10.12 0.60
CA GLY A 38 0.65 10.49 0.86
C GLY A 38 1.65 9.34 0.94
N SER A 39 1.26 8.07 0.91
CA SER A 39 2.23 6.95 0.84
C SER A 39 2.82 6.83 -0.58
N ALA A 40 4.11 6.54 -0.70
CA ALA A 40 4.78 6.42 -2.00
C ALA A 40 4.05 5.42 -2.94
N ASN A 41 3.74 5.86 -4.16
CA ASN A 41 2.99 5.13 -5.20
C ASN A 41 1.47 5.02 -5.02
N ASP A 42 0.89 5.68 -4.00
CA ASP A 42 -0.56 5.85 -3.96
C ASP A 42 -1.04 6.70 -5.15
N LYS A 43 -2.21 6.35 -5.67
CA LYS A 43 -2.78 6.97 -6.88
C LYS A 43 -4.30 6.94 -6.87
N TYR A 44 -4.87 8.03 -7.35
CA TYR A 44 -6.29 8.13 -7.69
C TYR A 44 -6.41 8.26 -9.20
N TYR A 45 -7.00 7.27 -9.86
CA TYR A 45 -7.33 7.35 -11.28
C TYR A 45 -8.61 8.13 -11.45
N MET A 46 -8.56 9.17 -12.28
CA MET A 46 -9.77 9.87 -12.68
C MET A 46 -10.45 9.09 -13.80
N GLU A 47 -11.78 8.94 -13.67
CA GLU A 47 -12.61 8.36 -14.72
C GLU A 47 -12.70 9.29 -15.93
N ASP A 48 -13.05 8.74 -17.09
CA ASP A 48 -13.30 9.56 -18.28
C ASP A 48 -14.44 10.55 -18.02
N GLY A 49 -14.22 11.82 -18.32
CA GLY A 49 -15.17 12.90 -18.04
C GLY A 49 -15.19 13.38 -16.59
N GLU A 50 -14.45 12.76 -15.67
CA GLU A 50 -14.36 13.25 -14.29
C GLU A 50 -13.66 14.62 -14.26
N SER A 51 -14.20 15.56 -13.49
CA SER A 51 -13.73 16.95 -13.50
C SER A 51 -13.70 17.58 -12.11
N PHE A 52 -12.90 18.63 -11.99
CA PHE A 52 -12.92 19.54 -10.85
C PHE A 52 -12.85 20.99 -11.34
N THR A 53 -13.39 21.90 -10.51
CA THR A 53 -13.54 23.31 -10.84
C THR A 53 -12.96 24.18 -9.73
N ASP A 54 -12.21 25.21 -10.13
CA ASP A 54 -11.75 26.28 -9.24
C ASP A 54 -11.99 27.64 -9.90
N GLY A 55 -12.77 28.49 -9.24
CA GLY A 55 -13.33 29.70 -9.84
C GLY A 55 -14.11 29.39 -11.12
N ALA A 56 -13.73 30.06 -12.22
CA ALA A 56 -14.33 29.86 -13.54
C ALA A 56 -13.69 28.72 -14.36
N ILE A 57 -12.60 28.11 -13.85
CA ILE A 57 -11.82 27.13 -14.60
C ILE A 57 -12.21 25.70 -14.21
N THR A 58 -12.46 24.86 -15.21
CA THR A 58 -12.71 23.43 -15.03
C THR A 58 -11.65 22.60 -15.76
N ILE A 59 -11.10 21.61 -15.06
CA ILE A 59 -10.24 20.58 -15.62
C ILE A 59 -11.06 19.29 -15.70
N THR A 60 -11.13 18.70 -16.89
CA THR A 60 -11.79 17.41 -17.15
C THR A 60 -10.77 16.39 -17.61
N ALA A 61 -10.81 15.19 -17.04
CA ALA A 61 -9.99 14.06 -17.49
C ALA A 61 -10.57 13.43 -18.76
N ASN A 62 -9.71 13.17 -19.75
CA ASN A 62 -10.07 12.46 -20.99
C ASN A 62 -9.27 11.16 -21.05
N LYS A 63 -9.84 10.04 -20.62
CA LYS A 63 -9.20 8.73 -20.70
C LYS A 63 -9.52 8.12 -22.06
N LEU A 64 -8.57 8.23 -22.99
CA LEU A 64 -8.70 7.64 -24.32
C LEU A 64 -8.25 6.16 -24.31
N GLU A 65 -6.98 5.92 -24.00
CA GLU A 65 -6.40 4.58 -23.83
C GLU A 65 -5.46 4.52 -22.62
N GLY A 66 -5.15 3.31 -22.17
CA GLY A 66 -4.13 3.08 -21.14
C GLY A 66 -4.54 3.54 -19.74
N SER A 67 -3.57 4.07 -18.99
CA SER A 67 -3.70 4.36 -17.55
C SER A 67 -4.42 5.67 -17.23
N GLY A 68 -4.98 6.39 -18.22
CA GLY A 68 -5.80 7.57 -17.97
C GLY A 68 -5.07 8.75 -17.32
N VAL A 69 -5.84 9.60 -16.65
CA VAL A 69 -5.38 10.73 -15.85
C VAL A 69 -5.42 10.34 -14.37
N ARG A 70 -4.48 10.84 -13.56
CA ARG A 70 -4.43 10.50 -12.13
C ARG A 70 -3.78 11.56 -11.26
N PHE A 71 -4.17 11.59 -10.01
CA PHE A 71 -3.32 12.09 -8.93
C PHE A 71 -2.37 10.98 -8.48
N TRP A 72 -1.12 11.33 -8.20
CA TRP A 72 -0.09 10.37 -7.80
C TRP A 72 0.74 10.93 -6.65
N ALA A 73 0.81 10.19 -5.55
CA ALA A 73 1.67 10.48 -4.42
C ALA A 73 3.14 10.24 -4.80
N THR A 74 3.93 11.30 -4.80
CA THR A 74 5.36 11.23 -5.12
C THR A 74 6.20 10.84 -3.92
N ASP A 75 5.86 11.34 -2.73
CA ASP A 75 6.52 11.11 -1.43
C ASP A 75 5.53 11.39 -0.28
N ALA A 76 5.96 11.21 0.98
CA ALA A 76 5.17 11.51 2.18
C ALA A 76 4.62 12.95 2.18
N GLY A 77 3.35 13.10 1.82
CA GLY A 77 2.63 14.38 1.79
C GLY A 77 2.79 15.22 0.53
N ALA A 78 3.39 14.67 -0.55
CA ALA A 78 3.53 15.36 -1.83
C ALA A 78 2.87 14.56 -2.96
N GLN A 79 2.25 15.25 -3.91
CA GLN A 79 1.58 14.63 -5.04
C GLN A 79 1.78 15.41 -6.36
N THR A 80 1.42 14.78 -7.47
CA THR A 80 1.40 15.39 -8.81
C THR A 80 0.15 15.00 -9.56
N PHE A 81 -0.32 15.89 -10.43
CA PHE A 81 -1.36 15.57 -11.41
C PHE A 81 -0.70 15.04 -12.69
N ARG A 82 -1.14 13.86 -13.16
CA ARG A 82 -0.45 13.11 -14.20
C ARG A 82 -1.36 12.77 -15.36
N VAL A 83 -0.89 13.07 -16.57
CA VAL A 83 -1.53 12.66 -17.83
C VAL A 83 -0.67 11.56 -18.45
N ASN A 84 -1.14 10.31 -18.37
CA ASN A 84 -0.40 9.17 -18.92
C ASN A 84 -0.47 9.16 -20.45
N ASN A 85 0.41 8.38 -21.08
CA ASN A 85 0.45 8.23 -22.54
C ASN A 85 -0.93 7.82 -23.09
N LYS A 86 -1.35 8.44 -24.19
CA LYS A 86 -2.68 8.26 -24.81
C LYS A 86 -3.86 8.62 -23.91
N SER A 87 -3.69 9.62 -23.07
CA SER A 87 -4.78 10.23 -22.30
C SER A 87 -4.67 11.75 -22.43
N GLY A 88 -5.69 12.49 -22.02
CA GLY A 88 -5.72 13.94 -22.15
C GLY A 88 -6.46 14.63 -21.02
N ILE A 89 -6.43 15.95 -21.05
CA ILE A 89 -7.23 16.82 -20.20
C ILE A 89 -7.89 17.90 -21.05
N THR A 90 -9.09 18.30 -20.66
CA THR A 90 -9.74 19.49 -21.20
C THR A 90 -9.70 20.58 -20.15
N ILE A 91 -9.24 21.77 -20.52
CA ILE A 91 -9.20 22.96 -19.67
C ILE A 91 -10.20 23.96 -20.24
N SER A 92 -11.21 24.33 -19.47
CA SER A 92 -12.29 25.20 -19.92
C SER A 92 -12.53 26.38 -18.97
N CYS A 93 -12.99 27.50 -19.51
CA CYS A 93 -13.42 28.68 -18.78
C CYS A 93 -14.92 28.88 -18.97
N ASN A 94 -15.69 28.73 -17.90
CA ASN A 94 -17.14 28.87 -17.94
C ASN A 94 -17.53 30.32 -18.21
N GLY A 95 -18.18 30.63 -19.34
CA GLY A 95 -18.61 32.00 -19.66
C GLY A 95 -17.47 32.97 -19.99
N GLY A 96 -16.28 32.46 -20.31
CA GLY A 96 -15.10 33.26 -20.65
C GLY A 96 -14.19 32.57 -21.66
N VAL A 97 -13.01 33.15 -21.85
CA VAL A 97 -11.95 32.62 -22.73
C VAL A 97 -10.62 32.61 -22.00
N ILE A 98 -9.87 31.53 -22.17
CA ILE A 98 -8.49 31.41 -21.71
C ILE A 98 -7.60 32.14 -22.71
N THR A 99 -6.75 33.03 -22.21
CA THR A 99 -5.83 33.82 -23.03
C THR A 99 -4.39 33.33 -22.92
N SER A 100 -4.00 32.83 -21.75
CA SER A 100 -2.67 32.24 -21.54
C SER A 100 -2.70 31.11 -20.52
N MET A 101 -1.82 30.11 -20.68
CA MET A 101 -1.55 29.11 -19.65
C MET A 101 -0.05 28.84 -19.52
N LYS A 102 0.40 28.54 -18.29
CA LYS A 102 1.78 28.15 -17.99
C LYS A 102 1.82 26.98 -17.01
N PHE A 103 2.45 25.89 -17.44
CA PHE A 103 2.58 24.66 -16.68
C PHE A 103 3.94 24.60 -15.96
N THR A 104 3.97 23.99 -14.78
CA THR A 104 5.21 23.61 -14.09
C THR A 104 5.23 22.11 -13.80
N GLY A 105 6.39 21.45 -13.93
CA GLY A 105 6.47 19.99 -13.90
C GLY A 105 7.43 19.43 -14.96
N SER A 106 7.08 18.30 -15.59
CA SER A 106 7.96 17.61 -16.54
C SER A 106 7.22 16.96 -17.72
N ASN A 107 7.97 16.75 -18.81
CA ASN A 107 7.57 16.07 -20.04
C ASN A 107 6.45 16.77 -20.84
N PHE A 108 6.36 18.09 -20.80
CA PHE A 108 5.31 18.86 -21.48
C PHE A 108 5.27 18.70 -22.99
N GLY A 109 6.43 18.48 -23.63
CA GLY A 109 6.47 18.19 -25.06
C GLY A 109 5.66 16.95 -25.49
N TYR A 110 5.19 16.13 -24.57
CA TYR A 110 4.28 15.02 -24.88
C TYR A 110 2.81 15.45 -25.05
N LEU A 111 2.41 16.58 -24.47
CA LEU A 111 1.07 17.16 -24.66
C LEU A 111 0.97 17.87 -26.01
N GLN A 112 -0.16 17.68 -26.67
CA GLN A 112 -0.48 18.30 -27.95
C GLN A 112 -1.92 18.82 -27.91
N GLY A 113 -2.14 20.03 -28.42
CA GLY A 113 -3.43 20.68 -28.54
C GLY A 113 -3.31 21.95 -29.37
N GLU A 114 -4.43 22.51 -29.83
CA GLU A 114 -4.39 23.75 -30.61
C GLU A 114 -3.88 24.92 -29.78
N GLY A 115 -2.86 25.63 -30.29
CA GLY A 115 -2.24 26.77 -29.61
C GLY A 115 -1.33 26.42 -28.43
N TYR A 116 -1.20 25.15 -28.07
CA TYR A 116 -0.30 24.68 -27.01
C TYR A 116 1.12 24.43 -27.55
N ASP A 117 2.13 24.88 -26.80
CA ASP A 117 3.54 24.64 -27.09
C ASP A 117 4.31 24.38 -25.78
N ASP A 118 4.79 23.13 -25.63
CA ASP A 118 5.72 22.64 -24.60
C ASP A 118 5.60 23.29 -23.20
N GLY A 119 4.39 23.27 -22.64
CA GLY A 119 4.11 23.76 -21.29
C GLY A 119 3.53 25.17 -21.24
N THR A 120 3.25 25.77 -22.40
CA THR A 120 2.58 27.07 -22.51
C THR A 120 1.43 27.03 -23.50
N TYR A 121 0.49 27.96 -23.33
CA TYR A 121 -0.56 28.26 -24.30
C TYR A 121 -0.71 29.77 -24.39
N GLU A 122 -0.91 30.28 -25.60
CA GLU A 122 -1.31 31.67 -25.87
C GLU A 122 -2.40 31.66 -26.93
N GLY A 123 -3.52 32.31 -26.68
CA GLY A 123 -4.66 32.28 -27.60
C GLY A 123 -5.92 32.94 -27.07
N SER A 124 -7.07 32.45 -27.53
CA SER A 124 -8.39 32.87 -27.07
C SER A 124 -9.36 31.73 -27.32
N ALA A 125 -9.56 30.89 -26.31
CA ALA A 125 -10.45 29.74 -26.40
C ALA A 125 -11.20 29.52 -25.09
N SER A 126 -12.52 29.24 -25.17
CA SER A 126 -13.31 28.88 -23.99
C SER A 126 -13.02 27.47 -23.48
N SER A 127 -12.39 26.63 -24.32
CA SER A 127 -12.02 25.25 -24.00
C SER A 127 -10.82 24.82 -24.83
N ILE A 128 -9.83 24.21 -24.19
CA ILE A 128 -8.61 23.66 -24.83
C ILE A 128 -8.48 22.19 -24.43
N GLU A 129 -8.41 21.31 -25.42
CA GLU A 129 -8.10 19.89 -25.23
C GLU A 129 -6.58 19.66 -25.42
N LEU A 130 -5.95 19.02 -24.44
CA LEU A 130 -4.55 18.64 -24.46
C LEU A 130 -4.43 17.13 -24.33
N VAL A 131 -3.81 16.48 -25.32
CA VAL A 131 -3.64 15.02 -25.34
C VAL A 131 -2.17 14.66 -25.28
N ASN A 132 -1.81 13.74 -24.38
CA ASN A 132 -0.48 13.14 -24.34
C ASN A 132 -0.33 12.11 -25.46
N LYS A 133 0.41 12.48 -26.51
CA LYS A 133 0.70 11.63 -27.68
C LYS A 133 2.17 11.18 -27.74
N GLY A 134 2.95 11.45 -26.69
CA GLY A 134 4.41 11.33 -26.74
C GLY A 134 5.07 12.34 -27.68
N LYS A 135 6.38 12.22 -27.86
CA LYS A 135 7.19 13.08 -28.73
C LYS A 135 8.35 12.29 -29.31
N ASP A 136 8.61 12.44 -30.60
CA ASP A 136 9.74 11.82 -31.31
C ASP A 136 9.87 10.30 -31.08
N GLY A 137 8.74 9.59 -31.10
CA GLY A 137 8.68 8.13 -30.87
C GLY A 137 8.88 7.70 -29.42
N LYS A 138 9.06 8.64 -28.48
CA LYS A 138 9.11 8.37 -27.04
C LYS A 138 7.75 8.55 -26.40
N THR A 139 7.40 7.65 -25.50
CA THR A 139 6.18 7.69 -24.70
C THR A 139 6.51 7.88 -23.23
N GLY A 140 5.66 8.57 -22.50
CA GLY A 140 5.81 8.68 -21.05
C GLY A 140 4.63 9.38 -20.40
N THR A 141 4.82 9.73 -19.13
CA THR A 141 3.80 10.43 -18.33
C THR A 141 4.18 11.90 -18.21
N VAL A 142 3.21 12.78 -18.50
CA VAL A 142 3.34 14.22 -18.21
C VAL A 142 3.04 14.41 -16.73
N GLN A 143 3.92 15.10 -16.01
CA GLN A 143 3.73 15.39 -14.58
C GLN A 143 3.52 16.88 -14.42
N ILE A 144 2.36 17.26 -13.89
CA ILE A 144 1.94 18.65 -13.71
C ILE A 144 1.94 18.93 -12.19
N LYS A 145 2.68 19.96 -11.80
CA LYS A 145 2.70 20.51 -10.45
C LYS A 145 1.75 21.67 -10.34
N THR A 146 1.85 22.63 -11.24
CA THR A 146 0.93 23.77 -11.30
C THR A 146 0.52 24.10 -12.73
N ILE A 147 -0.64 24.77 -12.88
CA ILE A 147 -1.04 25.47 -14.09
C ILE A 147 -1.48 26.87 -13.68
N THR A 148 -0.77 27.89 -14.14
CA THR A 148 -1.23 29.28 -14.05
C THR A 148 -2.02 29.60 -15.31
N ILE A 149 -3.23 30.12 -15.16
CA ILE A 149 -4.19 30.34 -16.24
C ILE A 149 -4.65 31.80 -16.16
N VAL A 150 -4.50 32.52 -17.26
CA VAL A 150 -5.03 33.87 -17.46
C VAL A 150 -6.25 33.78 -18.37
N TYR A 151 -7.35 34.41 -17.99
CA TYR A 151 -8.61 34.36 -18.72
C TYR A 151 -9.35 35.70 -18.70
N GLU A 152 -10.20 35.91 -19.68
CA GLU A 152 -11.08 37.08 -19.80
C GLU A 152 -12.54 36.66 -19.78
N GLY A 153 -13.38 37.43 -19.09
CA GLY A 153 -14.71 36.97 -18.73
C GLY A 153 -14.63 35.82 -17.73
N GLY A 154 -15.63 34.95 -17.70
CA GLY A 154 -15.69 33.87 -16.73
C GLY A 154 -16.80 34.10 -15.71
N THR A 155 -17.49 33.02 -15.36
CA THR A 155 -18.50 32.98 -14.31
C THR A 155 -18.09 31.86 -13.37
N ALA A 156 -17.60 32.25 -12.20
CA ALA A 156 -17.28 31.30 -11.15
C ALA A 156 -18.53 30.55 -10.73
N ASP A 157 -18.36 29.26 -10.42
CA ASP A 157 -19.42 28.50 -9.78
C ASP A 157 -19.53 28.92 -8.31
N GLU A 158 -20.55 29.73 -8.00
CA GLU A 158 -20.78 30.28 -6.66
C GLU A 158 -21.35 29.24 -5.67
N ARG A 159 -21.67 28.03 -6.14
CA ARG A 159 -22.14 26.94 -5.28
C ARG A 159 -21.06 26.50 -4.29
N GLU A 160 -21.50 26.10 -3.10
CA GLU A 160 -20.61 25.67 -2.03
C GLU A 160 -19.94 24.32 -2.37
N ASN A 161 -18.83 24.01 -1.70
CA ASN A 161 -18.23 22.68 -1.77
C ASN A 161 -19.18 21.64 -1.15
N ALA A 162 -19.35 20.49 -1.80
CA ALA A 162 -20.12 19.39 -1.22
C ALA A 162 -19.59 18.89 0.13
N GLY A 163 -18.32 19.21 0.46
CA GLY A 163 -17.73 19.02 1.77
C GLY A 163 -17.56 17.55 2.15
N LEU A 164 -17.42 16.65 1.16
CA LEU A 164 -17.17 15.24 1.43
C LEU A 164 -15.79 15.08 2.05
N ALA A 165 -15.71 14.43 3.21
CA ALA A 165 -14.46 14.05 3.84
C ALA A 165 -14.65 12.79 4.70
N PHE A 166 -13.75 11.83 4.56
CA PHE A 166 -13.67 10.68 5.45
C PHE A 166 -12.88 11.02 6.71
N SER A 167 -13.22 10.38 7.83
CA SER A 167 -12.52 10.56 9.11
C SER A 167 -11.05 10.13 9.07
N GLU A 168 -10.68 9.25 8.15
CA GLU A 168 -9.34 8.70 7.97
C GLU A 168 -9.03 8.60 6.47
N GLU A 169 -7.78 8.87 6.07
CA GLU A 169 -7.33 8.74 4.68
C GLU A 169 -6.72 7.36 4.39
N ASN A 170 -6.24 6.66 5.43
CA ASN A 170 -5.65 5.32 5.37
C ASN A 170 -6.18 4.46 6.52
N VAL A 171 -6.65 3.26 6.22
CA VAL A 171 -7.07 2.29 7.24
C VAL A 171 -6.56 0.89 6.91
N THR A 172 -6.22 0.14 7.95
CA THR A 172 -5.87 -1.29 7.86
C THR A 172 -6.98 -2.11 8.47
N ALA A 173 -7.37 -3.19 7.79
CA ALA A 173 -8.32 -4.18 8.28
C ALA A 173 -7.74 -5.59 8.12
N TYR A 174 -8.23 -6.53 8.92
CA TYR A 174 -7.79 -7.92 8.92
C TYR A 174 -8.98 -8.81 8.54
N LEU A 175 -8.76 -9.79 7.65
CA LEU A 175 -9.78 -10.78 7.33
C LEU A 175 -10.23 -11.51 8.61
N GLY A 176 -11.50 -11.91 8.68
CA GLY A 176 -12.06 -12.59 9.87
C GLY A 176 -12.39 -11.68 11.06
N GLU A 177 -11.84 -10.45 11.12
CA GLU A 177 -12.19 -9.46 12.14
C GLU A 177 -13.35 -8.56 11.70
N ALA A 178 -14.11 -8.03 12.66
CA ALA A 178 -15.09 -6.98 12.38
C ALA A 178 -14.37 -5.70 11.94
N PHE A 179 -14.82 -5.09 10.84
CA PHE A 179 -14.27 -3.85 10.31
C PHE A 179 -15.25 -2.69 10.46
N THR A 180 -14.76 -1.57 10.98
CA THR A 180 -15.51 -0.31 11.04
C THR A 180 -14.92 0.65 10.01
N ALA A 181 -15.70 0.97 8.98
CA ALA A 181 -15.27 1.90 7.93
C ALA A 181 -15.12 3.34 8.45
N PRO A 182 -14.20 4.14 7.87
CA PRO A 182 -14.14 5.58 8.09
C PRO A 182 -15.50 6.25 7.91
N THR A 183 -15.84 7.18 8.80
CA THR A 183 -17.12 7.89 8.72
C THR A 183 -17.02 9.00 7.69
N LEU A 184 -18.01 9.09 6.79
CA LEU A 184 -18.12 10.19 5.84
C LEU A 184 -18.86 11.39 6.47
N THR A 185 -18.28 12.56 6.35
CA THR A 185 -18.94 13.85 6.57
C THR A 185 -19.26 14.50 5.23
N LYS A 186 -20.36 15.27 5.17
CA LYS A 186 -20.76 16.03 3.97
C LYS A 186 -21.52 17.30 4.37
N ALA A 187 -21.42 18.34 3.54
CA ALA A 187 -22.25 19.54 3.61
C ALA A 187 -23.45 19.46 2.65
N THR A 188 -23.28 18.81 1.50
CA THR A 188 -24.33 18.70 0.48
C THR A 188 -25.53 17.85 0.92
N THR A 189 -26.70 18.23 0.42
CA THR A 189 -27.95 17.46 0.51
C THR A 189 -28.07 16.37 -0.58
N ALA A 190 -27.17 16.36 -1.56
CA ALA A 190 -27.16 15.35 -2.62
C ALA A 190 -26.97 13.93 -2.05
N VAL A 191 -27.55 12.96 -2.76
CA VAL A 191 -27.33 11.53 -2.49
C VAL A 191 -25.85 11.22 -2.75
N VAL A 192 -25.25 10.44 -1.85
CA VAL A 192 -23.87 9.98 -1.99
C VAL A 192 -23.88 8.56 -2.51
N THR A 193 -23.04 8.28 -3.50
CA THR A 193 -22.78 6.92 -3.98
C THR A 193 -21.37 6.49 -3.64
N TYR A 194 -21.19 5.20 -3.35
CA TYR A 194 -19.90 4.61 -3.00
C TYR A 194 -19.42 3.61 -4.06
N SER A 195 -18.10 3.49 -4.23
CA SER A 195 -17.49 2.51 -5.13
C SER A 195 -16.14 2.02 -4.59
N SER A 196 -15.74 0.82 -4.98
CA SER A 196 -14.39 0.25 -4.74
C SER A 196 -13.65 0.12 -6.07
N ASP A 197 -12.38 0.51 -6.12
CA ASP A 197 -11.54 0.31 -7.31
C ASP A 197 -11.04 -1.14 -7.47
N LYS A 198 -11.20 -1.98 -6.43
CA LYS A 198 -10.70 -3.36 -6.41
C LYS A 198 -11.57 -4.27 -5.54
N GLU A 199 -12.69 -4.72 -6.12
CA GLU A 199 -13.66 -5.61 -5.46
C GLU A 199 -13.08 -6.97 -5.02
N THR A 200 -12.00 -7.44 -5.65
CA THR A 200 -11.26 -8.64 -5.20
C THR A 200 -10.59 -8.48 -3.83
N VAL A 201 -10.46 -7.25 -3.33
CA VAL A 201 -9.89 -6.91 -2.02
C VAL A 201 -11.00 -6.48 -1.05
N ALA A 202 -11.88 -5.57 -1.47
CA ALA A 202 -13.04 -5.15 -0.69
C ALA A 202 -14.16 -4.64 -1.59
N THR A 203 -15.40 -4.99 -1.28
CA THR A 203 -16.61 -4.43 -1.90
C THR A 203 -17.23 -3.38 -1.00
N VAL A 204 -18.03 -2.47 -1.56
CA VAL A 204 -18.79 -1.47 -0.80
C VAL A 204 -20.21 -1.40 -1.34
N ASP A 205 -21.20 -1.33 -0.45
CA ASP A 205 -22.57 -1.06 -0.84
C ASP A 205 -22.67 0.37 -1.38
N ALA A 206 -23.17 0.50 -2.61
CA ALA A 206 -23.16 1.77 -3.33
C ALA A 206 -24.04 2.87 -2.69
N GLN A 207 -24.96 2.52 -1.78
CA GLN A 207 -25.88 3.47 -1.15
C GLN A 207 -25.54 3.72 0.33
N THR A 208 -25.19 2.67 1.06
CA THR A 208 -24.93 2.77 2.51
C THR A 208 -23.47 3.06 2.83
N GLY A 209 -22.54 2.72 1.92
CA GLY A 209 -21.11 2.78 2.19
C GLY A 209 -20.60 1.63 3.07
N GLU A 210 -21.41 0.60 3.32
CA GLU A 210 -21.01 -0.58 4.09
C GLU A 210 -19.95 -1.38 3.33
N VAL A 211 -18.81 -1.63 3.96
CA VAL A 211 -17.66 -2.30 3.34
C VAL A 211 -17.59 -3.76 3.77
N THR A 212 -17.41 -4.66 2.79
CA THR A 212 -17.14 -6.08 3.02
C THR A 212 -15.72 -6.41 2.55
N LEU A 213 -14.93 -7.02 3.43
CA LEU A 213 -13.57 -7.47 3.10
C LEU A 213 -13.65 -8.78 2.29
N VAL A 214 -12.88 -8.87 1.20
CA VAL A 214 -12.91 -10.02 0.27
C VAL A 214 -11.58 -10.75 0.24
N GLY A 215 -10.45 -10.04 0.22
CA GLY A 215 -9.13 -10.65 0.10
C GLY A 215 -7.99 -9.69 0.42
N GLU A 216 -6.79 -10.23 0.58
CA GLU A 216 -5.60 -9.43 0.86
C GLU A 216 -5.28 -8.42 -0.25
N GLY A 217 -4.85 -7.23 0.15
CA GLY A 217 -4.35 -6.21 -0.75
C GLY A 217 -4.81 -4.81 -0.36
N THR A 218 -4.83 -3.92 -1.33
CA THR A 218 -5.27 -2.54 -1.14
C THR A 218 -6.39 -2.21 -2.10
N ALA A 219 -7.45 -1.59 -1.60
CA ALA A 219 -8.57 -1.06 -2.37
C ALA A 219 -8.82 0.39 -1.95
N ARG A 220 -9.25 1.22 -2.90
CA ARG A 220 -9.72 2.57 -2.65
C ARG A 220 -11.24 2.59 -2.61
N ILE A 221 -11.79 3.10 -1.51
CA ILE A 221 -13.21 3.33 -1.37
C ILE A 221 -13.48 4.81 -1.61
N THR A 222 -14.35 5.11 -2.57
CA THR A 222 -14.66 6.48 -3.01
C THR A 222 -16.12 6.78 -2.77
N ALA A 223 -16.41 7.93 -2.18
CA ALA A 223 -17.73 8.53 -2.07
C ALA A 223 -17.86 9.68 -3.08
N LYS A 224 -18.94 9.73 -3.85
CA LYS A 224 -19.25 10.81 -4.80
C LYS A 224 -20.62 11.39 -4.54
N ALA A 225 -20.76 12.70 -4.72
CA ALA A 225 -22.04 13.40 -4.75
C ALA A 225 -22.11 14.26 -6.00
N GLU A 226 -23.24 14.18 -6.72
CA GLU A 226 -23.53 15.05 -7.85
C GLU A 226 -23.78 16.48 -7.41
N ALA A 227 -23.61 17.42 -8.34
CA ALA A 227 -23.95 18.81 -8.09
C ALA A 227 -25.47 18.99 -7.93
N ASN A 228 -25.87 19.97 -7.12
CA ASN A 228 -27.26 20.41 -7.02
C ASN A 228 -27.33 21.95 -7.10
N ASP A 229 -28.45 22.55 -6.67
CA ASP A 229 -28.67 23.99 -6.76
C ASP A 229 -27.72 24.78 -5.85
N ASP A 230 -27.33 24.21 -4.69
CA ASP A 230 -26.54 24.90 -3.66
C ASP A 230 -25.07 24.47 -3.64
N PHE A 231 -24.79 23.23 -4.06
CA PHE A 231 -23.48 22.59 -3.93
C PHE A 231 -22.95 22.09 -5.27
N ARG A 232 -21.64 22.23 -5.44
CA ARG A 232 -20.89 21.62 -6.54
C ARG A 232 -20.82 20.11 -6.35
N ALA A 233 -20.54 19.38 -7.44
CA ALA A 233 -20.20 17.96 -7.33
C ALA A 233 -18.93 17.81 -6.46
N GLY A 234 -18.81 16.68 -5.78
CA GLY A 234 -17.63 16.42 -4.96
C GLY A 234 -17.35 14.94 -4.78
N SER A 235 -16.13 14.65 -4.38
CA SER A 235 -15.67 13.32 -4.05
C SER A 235 -14.77 13.34 -2.81
N ALA A 236 -14.72 12.19 -2.13
CA ALA A 236 -13.71 11.88 -1.14
C ALA A 236 -13.35 10.40 -1.26
N SER A 237 -12.14 10.02 -0.88
CA SER A 237 -11.75 8.61 -0.83
C SER A 237 -10.80 8.33 0.32
N TYR A 238 -10.72 7.07 0.71
CA TYR A 238 -9.69 6.55 1.62
C TYR A 238 -9.10 5.26 1.06
N LEU A 239 -7.88 4.95 1.50
CA LEU A 239 -7.16 3.74 1.13
C LEU A 239 -7.35 2.66 2.20
N LEU A 240 -7.95 1.53 1.84
CA LEU A 240 -8.12 0.37 2.69
C LEU A 240 -7.06 -0.69 2.37
N THR A 241 -6.21 -1.01 3.34
CA THR A 241 -5.31 -2.16 3.28
C THR A 241 -5.92 -3.33 4.04
N VAL A 242 -6.21 -4.41 3.32
CA VAL A 242 -6.71 -5.67 3.88
C VAL A 242 -5.54 -6.63 4.05
N ARG A 243 -5.34 -7.05 5.30
CA ARG A 243 -4.34 -8.03 5.74
C ARG A 243 -5.00 -9.39 5.96
N PRO A 244 -4.23 -10.49 5.98
CA PRO A 244 -4.76 -11.80 6.36
C PRO A 244 -5.36 -11.76 7.77
N GLU A 245 -6.09 -12.79 8.13
CA GLU A 245 -6.61 -12.95 9.49
C GLU A 245 -5.47 -12.96 10.51
N LYS A 246 -5.65 -12.23 11.61
CA LYS A 246 -4.70 -12.29 12.72
C LYS A 246 -4.72 -13.68 13.31
N VAL A 247 -3.55 -14.25 13.48
CA VAL A 247 -3.42 -15.57 14.10
C VAL A 247 -3.41 -15.39 15.63
N GLU A 248 -4.59 -15.52 16.26
CA GLU A 248 -4.73 -15.38 17.71
C GLU A 248 -3.86 -16.39 18.46
N GLY A 249 -3.11 -15.93 19.47
CA GLY A 249 -2.22 -16.79 20.25
C GLY A 249 -0.88 -17.13 19.58
N ALA A 250 -0.52 -16.49 18.46
CA ALA A 250 0.81 -16.61 17.89
C ALA A 250 1.90 -16.17 18.87
N LEU A 251 2.93 -17.01 19.04
CA LEU A 251 4.14 -16.67 19.80
C LEU A 251 5.08 -15.76 19.00
N PHE A 252 4.94 -15.78 17.68
CA PHE A 252 5.66 -14.92 16.75
C PHE A 252 4.74 -14.59 15.59
N SER A 253 4.69 -13.31 15.22
CA SER A 253 3.99 -12.82 14.03
C SER A 253 4.85 -11.77 13.35
N SER A 254 4.95 -11.87 12.03
CA SER A 254 5.68 -10.94 11.19
C SER A 254 4.94 -10.77 9.87
N GLU A 255 4.31 -9.61 9.68
CA GLU A 255 3.54 -9.31 8.48
C GLU A 255 4.44 -9.17 7.26
N MET A 256 5.56 -8.45 7.40
CA MET A 256 6.44 -8.07 6.29
C MET A 256 7.90 -8.49 6.51
N GLY A 257 8.16 -9.38 7.47
CA GLY A 257 9.52 -9.84 7.77
C GLY A 257 10.23 -9.07 8.88
N GLU A 258 9.53 -8.18 9.60
CA GLU A 258 10.03 -7.60 10.84
C GLU A 258 10.43 -8.69 11.85
N GLY A 259 11.51 -8.44 12.60
CA GLY A 259 12.06 -9.43 13.53
C GLY A 259 12.91 -10.52 12.89
N PHE A 260 13.29 -10.37 11.62
CA PHE A 260 14.28 -11.23 10.96
C PHE A 260 15.67 -10.59 10.85
N SER A 261 16.68 -11.45 10.84
CA SER A 261 18.07 -11.15 10.52
C SER A 261 18.55 -12.03 9.37
N PHE A 262 19.66 -11.65 8.74
CA PHE A 262 20.13 -12.27 7.50
C PHE A 262 21.56 -12.78 7.63
N GLU A 263 21.76 -14.05 7.29
CA GLU A 263 23.06 -14.66 7.03
C GLU A 263 23.28 -14.65 5.52
N ASN A 264 23.70 -13.51 4.97
CA ASN A 264 24.06 -13.36 3.55
C ASN A 264 25.55 -13.64 3.31
N PRO A 265 25.95 -14.16 2.13
CA PRO A 265 27.34 -14.17 1.71
C PRO A 265 27.92 -12.75 1.64
N ALA A 266 29.20 -12.60 1.95
CA ALA A 266 29.85 -11.29 1.95
C ALA A 266 29.86 -10.60 0.57
N SER A 267 29.73 -11.36 -0.52
CA SER A 267 29.80 -10.86 -1.90
C SER A 267 28.45 -10.42 -2.47
N ILE A 268 27.32 -10.79 -1.85
CA ILE A 268 25.99 -10.54 -2.41
C ILE A 268 24.92 -10.48 -1.31
N GLU A 269 24.09 -9.43 -1.35
CA GLU A 269 22.90 -9.32 -0.51
C GLU A 269 21.78 -10.17 -1.12
N VAL A 270 21.65 -11.42 -0.66
CA VAL A 270 20.61 -12.34 -1.13
C VAL A 270 19.28 -11.98 -0.48
N TRP A 271 19.21 -12.04 0.84
CA TRP A 271 18.04 -11.67 1.62
C TRP A 271 18.06 -10.21 2.01
N LYS A 272 16.91 -9.56 1.86
CA LYS A 272 16.64 -8.23 2.40
C LYS A 272 15.18 -8.09 2.80
N LEU A 273 14.90 -7.06 3.58
CA LEU A 273 13.54 -6.61 3.84
C LEU A 273 13.08 -5.70 2.69
N ASP A 274 12.01 -6.09 2.01
CA ASP A 274 11.35 -5.31 0.97
C ASP A 274 10.03 -4.75 1.53
N SER A 275 9.84 -3.43 1.44
CA SER A 275 8.68 -2.75 2.02
C SER A 275 7.34 -3.14 1.37
N LYS A 276 7.37 -3.80 0.21
CA LYS A 276 6.19 -4.24 -0.53
C LYS A 276 5.99 -5.75 -0.52
N TYR A 277 7.09 -6.52 -0.53
CA TYR A 277 7.04 -7.97 -0.73
C TYR A 277 7.47 -8.80 0.49
N GLY A 278 7.90 -8.14 1.57
CA GLY A 278 8.28 -8.80 2.81
C GLY A 278 9.75 -9.22 2.79
N LEU A 279 10.06 -10.42 3.29
CA LEU A 279 11.39 -11.00 3.12
C LEU A 279 11.58 -11.35 1.64
N LYS A 280 12.67 -10.88 1.03
CA LYS A 280 12.95 -11.11 -0.39
C LYS A 280 14.35 -11.65 -0.59
N ALA A 281 14.44 -12.85 -1.16
CA ALA A 281 15.68 -13.47 -1.62
C ALA A 281 15.84 -13.37 -3.14
N SER A 282 17.02 -12.98 -3.61
CA SER A 282 17.46 -13.24 -4.99
C SER A 282 18.97 -13.18 -5.07
N ALA A 283 19.57 -14.13 -5.79
CA ALA A 283 20.97 -14.05 -6.20
C ALA A 283 21.14 -13.66 -7.68
N TYR A 284 20.06 -13.21 -8.33
CA TYR A 284 20.13 -12.59 -9.65
C TYR A 284 20.35 -11.10 -9.48
N ALA A 285 21.60 -10.67 -9.58
CA ALA A 285 22.03 -9.32 -9.29
C ALA A 285 23.11 -8.88 -10.29
N GLN A 286 23.28 -7.57 -10.41
CA GLN A 286 24.43 -6.97 -11.08
C GLN A 286 25.39 -6.54 -9.98
N LEU A 287 26.53 -7.21 -9.88
CA LEU A 287 27.57 -6.85 -8.91
C LEU A 287 28.47 -5.74 -9.46
N GLU A 288 29.24 -5.10 -8.58
CA GLU A 288 30.16 -4.03 -8.98
C GLU A 288 31.16 -4.54 -10.02
N GLY A 289 31.26 -3.83 -11.15
CA GLY A 289 32.12 -4.20 -12.27
C GLY A 289 31.49 -5.14 -13.29
N GLU A 290 30.23 -5.56 -13.12
CA GLU A 290 29.49 -6.34 -14.10
C GLU A 290 28.67 -5.45 -15.05
N ASP A 291 28.59 -5.84 -16.32
CA ASP A 291 27.87 -5.10 -17.36
C ASP A 291 26.34 -5.28 -17.27
N ALA A 292 25.86 -6.36 -16.65
CA ALA A 292 24.45 -6.71 -16.54
C ALA A 292 24.18 -7.65 -15.35
N GLN A 293 22.90 -7.81 -15.00
CA GLN A 293 22.47 -8.77 -13.98
C GLN A 293 22.70 -10.21 -14.44
N SER A 294 23.18 -11.07 -13.53
CA SER A 294 23.38 -12.49 -13.79
C SER A 294 23.11 -13.33 -12.54
N ALA A 295 22.99 -14.65 -12.71
CA ALA A 295 22.77 -15.58 -11.61
C ALA A 295 24.08 -15.87 -10.87
N HIS A 296 24.05 -15.74 -9.55
CA HIS A 296 25.19 -16.02 -8.67
C HIS A 296 24.93 -17.24 -7.80
N ALA A 297 25.96 -18.06 -7.59
CA ALA A 297 25.90 -19.13 -6.60
C ALA A 297 25.95 -18.53 -5.20
N ALA A 298 24.98 -18.88 -4.35
CA ALA A 298 24.87 -18.34 -3.01
C ALA A 298 24.09 -19.28 -2.09
N ASP A 299 24.46 -19.29 -0.82
CA ASP A 299 23.68 -19.86 0.28
C ASP A 299 23.40 -18.73 1.28
N ALA A 300 22.14 -18.55 1.64
CA ALA A 300 21.76 -17.50 2.58
C ALA A 300 20.55 -17.91 3.41
N VAL A 301 20.45 -17.40 4.65
CA VAL A 301 19.31 -17.68 5.53
C VAL A 301 18.73 -16.37 6.08
N ALA A 302 17.43 -16.18 5.90
CA ALA A 302 16.66 -15.21 6.68
C ALA A 302 16.09 -15.93 7.91
N TYR A 303 16.43 -15.51 9.11
CA TYR A 303 16.01 -16.18 10.35
C TYR A 303 15.45 -15.23 11.39
N THR A 304 14.63 -15.74 12.31
CA THR A 304 14.11 -14.92 13.42
C THR A 304 15.25 -14.41 14.30
N THR A 305 15.33 -13.09 14.49
CA THR A 305 16.39 -12.45 15.28
C THR A 305 16.42 -13.01 16.70
N GLU A 306 15.25 -13.05 17.34
CA GLU A 306 15.08 -13.62 18.67
C GLU A 306 14.65 -15.10 18.58
N ALA A 307 15.03 -15.88 19.60
CA ALA A 307 14.56 -17.25 19.73
C ALA A 307 13.09 -17.27 20.20
N ILE A 308 12.29 -18.13 19.57
CA ILE A 308 10.91 -18.43 19.94
C ILE A 308 10.92 -19.46 21.06
N ASP A 309 10.24 -19.15 22.16
CA ASP A 309 10.17 -20.00 23.33
C ASP A 309 9.02 -21.04 23.22
N LEU A 310 9.38 -22.27 22.85
CA LEU A 310 8.47 -23.41 22.79
C LEU A 310 8.56 -24.30 24.04
N THR A 311 9.26 -23.88 25.10
CA THR A 311 9.60 -24.74 26.25
C THR A 311 8.39 -25.31 26.97
N SER A 312 7.31 -24.53 27.01
CA SER A 312 6.09 -24.90 27.73
C SER A 312 5.03 -25.52 26.84
N TYR A 313 5.28 -25.81 25.57
CA TYR A 313 4.23 -26.24 24.62
C TYR A 313 4.42 -27.69 24.21
N THR A 314 3.39 -28.30 23.62
CA THR A 314 3.42 -29.69 23.13
C THR A 314 3.13 -29.78 21.64
N LYS A 315 2.64 -28.69 21.03
CA LYS A 315 2.44 -28.56 19.60
C LYS A 315 2.84 -27.16 19.16
N ALA A 316 3.51 -27.05 18.02
CA ALA A 316 3.87 -25.78 17.40
C ALA A 316 3.76 -25.86 15.89
N THR A 317 3.30 -24.80 15.24
CA THR A 317 3.05 -24.75 13.80
C THR A 317 3.48 -23.41 13.23
N LEU A 318 4.21 -23.44 12.12
CA LEU A 318 4.60 -22.28 11.33
C LEU A 318 3.70 -22.16 10.09
N THR A 319 3.15 -20.98 9.85
CA THR A 319 2.42 -20.62 8.62
C THR A 319 2.99 -19.36 8.01
N PHE A 320 2.94 -19.24 6.68
CA PHE A 320 3.38 -18.06 5.96
C PHE A 320 2.79 -18.04 4.54
N SER A 321 2.84 -16.88 3.88
CA SER A 321 2.52 -16.72 2.47
C SER A 321 3.80 -16.46 1.68
N GLN A 322 3.86 -16.97 0.45
CA GLN A 322 5.04 -16.85 -0.39
C GLN A 322 4.69 -16.61 -1.86
N ALA A 323 5.63 -16.02 -2.60
CA ALA A 323 5.64 -15.97 -4.05
C ALA A 323 7.01 -16.40 -4.57
N MET A 324 7.04 -17.17 -5.65
CA MET A 324 8.26 -17.70 -6.26
C MET A 324 8.21 -17.47 -7.76
N ASN A 325 9.24 -16.85 -8.32
CA ASN A 325 9.31 -16.62 -9.75
C ASN A 325 10.75 -16.53 -10.26
N GLN A 326 10.93 -16.59 -11.58
CA GLN A 326 12.20 -16.41 -12.29
C GLN A 326 13.29 -17.43 -11.94
N PHE A 327 12.95 -18.57 -11.35
CA PHE A 327 13.87 -19.71 -11.25
C PHE A 327 14.07 -20.29 -12.66
N LYS A 328 15.09 -19.78 -13.34
CA LYS A 328 15.38 -20.12 -14.74
C LYS A 328 16.74 -20.76 -14.86
N ASN A 329 16.86 -21.70 -15.79
CA ASN A 329 18.14 -22.16 -16.31
C ASN A 329 18.28 -21.68 -17.76
N GLY A 330 19.17 -20.70 -17.97
CA GLY A 330 19.15 -19.93 -19.21
C GLY A 330 17.88 -19.09 -19.31
N ASN A 331 17.10 -19.27 -20.38
CA ASN A 331 15.86 -18.52 -20.60
C ASN A 331 14.59 -19.27 -20.15
N ASP A 332 14.72 -20.55 -19.83
CA ASP A 332 13.60 -21.43 -19.52
C ASP A 332 13.42 -21.54 -18.00
N LEU A 333 12.17 -21.49 -17.53
CA LEU A 333 11.84 -21.78 -16.14
C LEU A 333 12.15 -23.25 -15.84
N ILE A 334 12.68 -23.53 -14.64
CA ILE A 334 12.85 -24.90 -14.16
C ILE A 334 11.47 -25.54 -13.89
N ASP A 335 11.45 -26.85 -13.62
CA ASP A 335 10.25 -27.50 -13.08
C ASP A 335 9.97 -26.97 -11.66
N VAL A 336 8.70 -26.73 -11.32
CA VAL A 336 8.31 -26.25 -9.99
C VAL A 336 8.68 -27.25 -8.90
N ASP A 337 8.69 -28.55 -9.22
CA ASP A 337 9.09 -29.61 -8.29
C ASP A 337 10.58 -29.54 -7.92
N ALA A 338 11.42 -28.90 -8.75
CA ALA A 338 12.84 -28.72 -8.47
C ALA A 338 13.12 -27.57 -7.48
N ILE A 339 12.11 -26.85 -7.00
CA ILE A 339 12.30 -25.70 -6.11
C ILE A 339 12.89 -26.06 -4.74
N VAL A 340 12.74 -27.32 -4.34
CA VAL A 340 13.25 -27.88 -3.09
C VAL A 340 14.78 -27.91 -3.03
N ASP A 341 15.44 -27.89 -4.19
CA ASP A 341 16.91 -27.78 -4.29
C ASP A 341 17.40 -26.35 -3.99
N TYR A 342 16.51 -25.35 -4.04
CA TYR A 342 16.83 -23.93 -3.93
C TYR A 342 16.24 -23.28 -2.69
N THR A 343 15.24 -23.89 -2.05
CA THR A 343 14.48 -23.27 -0.98
C THR A 343 14.13 -24.28 0.11
N GLN A 344 14.38 -23.90 1.37
CA GLN A 344 14.26 -24.80 2.52
C GLN A 344 13.79 -24.04 3.76
N ILE A 345 13.12 -24.74 4.68
CA ILE A 345 12.74 -24.23 5.99
C ILE A 345 13.61 -24.92 7.02
N VAL A 346 14.34 -24.12 7.79
CA VAL A 346 15.36 -24.60 8.71
C VAL A 346 15.13 -24.12 10.13
N VAL A 347 15.62 -24.88 11.11
CA VAL A 347 15.58 -24.55 12.54
C VAL A 347 16.95 -24.77 13.16
N ARG A 348 17.27 -23.95 14.15
CA ARG A 348 18.35 -24.21 15.10
C ARG A 348 17.90 -23.91 16.53
N GLU A 349 18.41 -24.67 17.49
CA GLU A 349 18.17 -24.39 18.91
C GLU A 349 18.96 -23.15 19.35
N GLU A 350 18.47 -22.45 20.37
CA GLU A 350 19.17 -21.30 20.94
C GLU A 350 20.63 -21.66 21.30
N GLY A 351 21.59 -20.91 20.74
CA GLY A 351 23.02 -21.13 20.93
C GLY A 351 23.68 -22.11 19.96
N ALA A 352 22.92 -22.80 19.10
CA ALA A 352 23.48 -23.57 17.99
C ALA A 352 23.84 -22.65 16.82
N THR A 353 24.86 -23.06 16.03
CA THR A 353 25.28 -22.34 14.81
C THR A 353 24.71 -22.99 13.55
N GLU A 354 24.57 -24.31 13.55
CA GLU A 354 24.17 -25.08 12.38
C GLU A 354 22.65 -25.14 12.21
N TRP A 355 22.21 -25.02 10.95
CA TRP A 355 20.81 -25.12 10.56
C TRP A 355 20.41 -26.56 10.27
N THR A 356 19.27 -26.99 10.80
CA THR A 356 18.66 -28.30 10.51
C THR A 356 17.46 -28.11 9.60
N LEU A 357 17.35 -28.89 8.52
CA LEU A 357 16.17 -28.91 7.64
C LEU A 357 14.96 -29.44 8.40
N VAL A 358 13.85 -28.72 8.34
CA VAL A 358 12.57 -29.09 8.94
C VAL A 358 11.56 -29.49 7.87
N ALA A 359 11.44 -28.66 6.83
CA ALA A 359 10.50 -28.87 5.75
C ALA A 359 10.98 -28.21 4.47
N GLU A 360 10.40 -28.66 3.36
CA GLU A 360 10.47 -27.99 2.07
C GLU A 360 9.24 -27.07 1.95
N PRO A 361 9.40 -25.85 1.40
CA PRO A 361 8.24 -25.01 1.12
C PRO A 361 7.36 -25.67 0.04
N THR A 362 6.04 -25.46 0.14
CA THR A 362 5.07 -25.90 -0.87
C THR A 362 5.44 -25.30 -2.22
N ALA A 363 5.67 -26.15 -3.22
CA ALA A 363 5.94 -25.68 -4.58
C ALA A 363 4.73 -24.93 -5.16
N PRO A 364 4.95 -23.89 -5.99
CA PRO A 364 3.85 -23.18 -6.65
C PRO A 364 3.24 -24.05 -7.76
N GLU A 365 1.95 -23.88 -8.07
CA GLU A 365 1.35 -24.50 -9.27
C GLU A 365 2.03 -24.03 -10.57
N ALA A 366 2.47 -22.78 -10.58
CA ALA A 366 3.31 -22.19 -11.62
C ALA A 366 4.09 -21.00 -11.04
N PHE A 367 5.31 -20.79 -11.51
CA PHE A 367 6.10 -19.61 -11.13
C PHE A 367 5.37 -18.31 -11.47
N SER A 368 5.07 -17.51 -10.46
CA SER A 368 4.35 -16.25 -10.59
C SER A 368 4.63 -15.33 -9.41
N TRP A 369 4.28 -14.05 -9.56
CA TRP A 369 4.36 -13.08 -8.46
C TRP A 369 3.11 -13.07 -7.57
N ASN A 370 2.18 -14.02 -7.78
CA ASN A 370 1.00 -14.13 -6.94
C ASN A 370 1.39 -14.86 -5.66
N PHE A 371 1.11 -14.24 -4.52
CA PHE A 371 1.29 -14.87 -3.23
C PHE A 371 0.28 -16.00 -3.03
N TYR A 372 0.75 -17.11 -2.46
CA TYR A 372 -0.07 -18.24 -2.04
C TYR A 372 0.37 -18.68 -0.65
N ALA A 373 -0.51 -19.37 0.08
CA ALA A 373 -0.20 -19.89 1.40
C ALA A 373 0.70 -21.14 1.28
N ASN A 374 1.69 -21.25 2.17
CA ASN A 374 2.40 -22.51 2.38
C ASN A 374 1.55 -23.47 3.21
N GLU A 375 1.67 -24.76 2.97
CA GLU A 375 1.08 -25.77 3.86
C GLU A 375 1.67 -25.62 5.28
N PRO A 376 0.88 -25.77 6.35
CA PRO A 376 1.38 -25.57 7.70
C PRO A 376 2.58 -26.48 8.03
N VAL A 377 3.64 -25.89 8.56
CA VAL A 377 4.89 -26.61 8.92
C VAL A 377 4.84 -27.01 10.38
N ASP A 378 4.96 -28.31 10.67
CA ASP A 378 4.98 -28.82 12.03
C ASP A 378 6.35 -28.57 12.69
N LEU A 379 6.34 -27.82 13.79
CA LEU A 379 7.50 -27.54 14.63
C LEU A 379 7.45 -28.30 15.96
N SER A 380 6.51 -29.22 16.15
CA SER A 380 6.27 -29.89 17.44
C SER A 380 7.45 -30.73 17.92
N ALA A 381 8.36 -31.16 17.03
CA ALA A 381 9.62 -31.80 17.40
C ALA A 381 10.56 -30.89 18.23
N TYR A 382 10.31 -29.58 18.23
CA TYR A 382 11.09 -28.57 18.94
C TYR A 382 10.38 -28.01 20.17
N CYS A 383 9.17 -28.49 20.48
CA CYS A 383 8.52 -28.23 21.76
C CYS A 383 9.41 -28.69 22.93
N GLY A 384 9.42 -27.91 24.02
CA GLY A 384 10.37 -28.10 25.13
C GLY A 384 11.69 -27.32 24.97
N LYS A 385 11.89 -26.59 23.86
CA LYS A 385 13.13 -25.87 23.55
C LYS A 385 12.86 -24.42 23.18
N LYS A 386 13.93 -23.61 23.12
CA LYS A 386 13.94 -22.31 22.45
C LYS A 386 14.61 -22.46 21.10
N ILE A 387 13.99 -21.94 20.04
CA ILE A 387 14.48 -22.11 18.67
C ILE A 387 14.49 -20.81 17.87
N GLN A 388 15.40 -20.71 16.91
CA GLN A 388 15.21 -19.83 15.76
C GLN A 388 14.78 -20.69 14.58
N PHE A 389 13.87 -20.19 13.75
CA PHE A 389 13.61 -20.76 12.44
C PHE A 389 14.07 -19.80 11.36
N GLY A 390 14.28 -20.31 10.16
CA GLY A 390 14.66 -19.50 9.01
C GLY A 390 14.25 -20.10 7.68
N PHE A 391 14.31 -19.24 6.67
CA PHE A 391 14.12 -19.56 5.26
C PHE A 391 15.49 -19.58 4.61
N LYS A 392 15.94 -20.78 4.23
CA LYS A 392 17.22 -20.97 3.55
C LYS A 392 17.01 -20.91 2.05
N TYR A 393 17.77 -20.03 1.40
CA TYR A 393 17.84 -19.88 -0.03
C TYR A 393 19.19 -20.39 -0.52
N HIS A 394 19.16 -21.21 -1.56
CA HIS A 394 20.30 -21.70 -2.30
C HIS A 394 20.15 -21.30 -3.77
N SER A 395 21.24 -20.93 -4.42
CA SER A 395 21.30 -20.67 -5.85
C SER A 395 22.61 -21.14 -6.47
N THR A 396 22.60 -21.23 -7.80
CA THR A 396 23.77 -21.58 -8.59
C THR A 396 24.09 -20.46 -9.57
N THR A 397 25.22 -20.57 -10.29
CA THR A 397 25.55 -19.67 -11.39
C THR A 397 24.61 -19.80 -12.60
N SER A 398 23.68 -20.76 -12.59
CA SER A 398 22.70 -20.97 -13.66
C SER A 398 21.27 -20.63 -13.23
N VAL A 399 20.92 -20.87 -11.96
CA VAL A 399 19.56 -20.68 -11.43
C VAL A 399 19.62 -19.83 -10.16
N ALA A 400 19.01 -18.66 -10.22
CA ALA A 400 18.90 -17.72 -9.10
C ALA A 400 17.56 -16.98 -9.15
N GLY A 401 16.47 -17.70 -8.86
CA GLY A 401 15.13 -17.11 -8.86
C GLY A 401 14.91 -16.15 -7.68
N THR A 402 13.69 -15.62 -7.60
CA THR A 402 13.28 -14.77 -6.49
C THR A 402 12.25 -15.47 -5.63
N TRP A 403 12.46 -15.45 -4.32
CA TRP A 403 11.53 -15.94 -3.31
C TRP A 403 11.12 -14.80 -2.38
N GLU A 404 9.82 -14.53 -2.30
CA GLU A 404 9.23 -13.47 -1.47
C GLU A 404 8.34 -14.11 -0.40
N ILE A 405 8.44 -13.67 0.86
CA ILE A 405 7.76 -14.27 2.01
C ILE A 405 7.16 -13.18 2.90
N LYS A 406 5.90 -13.36 3.33
CA LYS A 406 5.17 -12.46 4.22
C LYS A 406 4.15 -13.23 5.07
N ASN A 407 3.43 -12.54 5.95
CA ASN A 407 2.36 -13.12 6.78
C ASN A 407 2.82 -14.33 7.63
N ILE A 408 4.00 -14.23 8.24
CA ILE A 408 4.68 -15.31 8.94
C ILE A 408 4.16 -15.41 10.37
N ASN A 409 3.72 -16.59 10.79
CA ASN A 409 3.18 -16.81 12.14
C ASN A 409 3.66 -18.14 12.72
N VAL A 410 4.00 -18.15 14.01
CA VAL A 410 4.21 -19.36 14.79
C VAL A 410 3.18 -19.43 15.90
N VAL A 411 2.33 -20.46 15.85
CA VAL A 411 1.34 -20.75 16.89
C VAL A 411 1.79 -21.95 17.69
N ALA A 412 1.63 -21.90 19.01
CA ALA A 412 1.90 -23.03 19.87
C ALA A 412 0.69 -23.33 20.77
N GLU A 413 0.44 -24.62 20.97
CA GLU A 413 -0.71 -25.14 21.69
C GLU A 413 -0.28 -26.14 22.77
N GLY A 414 -1.25 -26.53 23.61
CA GLY A 414 -1.05 -27.55 24.63
C GLY A 414 0.03 -27.13 25.62
N LYS A 415 -0.11 -25.90 26.14
CA LYS A 415 0.80 -25.36 27.14
C LYS A 415 0.81 -26.32 28.35
N ASN A 416 1.94 -26.97 28.59
CA ASN A 416 2.26 -27.62 29.84
C ASN A 416 2.16 -26.55 30.92
N VAL A 417 1.04 -26.53 31.63
CA VAL A 417 0.95 -25.77 32.86
C VAL A 417 1.94 -26.44 33.79
N ASP A 418 3.01 -25.72 34.12
CA ASP A 418 3.98 -26.18 35.09
C ASP A 418 3.22 -26.49 36.40
N ASP A 419 3.07 -27.77 36.69
CA ASP A 419 2.45 -28.30 37.90
C ASP A 419 3.40 -28.11 39.10
N SER A 420 4.34 -27.13 39.04
CA SER A 420 5.31 -26.77 40.09
C SER A 420 4.68 -26.10 41.30
N ILE A 421 3.65 -26.73 41.84
CA ILE A 421 3.52 -26.76 43.28
C ILE A 421 4.68 -27.63 43.77
N SER A 422 5.78 -26.97 44.12
CA SER A 422 6.94 -27.61 44.72
C SER A 422 6.45 -28.50 45.86
N GLU A 423 6.82 -29.78 45.85
CA GLU A 423 6.70 -30.64 47.03
C GLU A 423 7.55 -30.01 48.15
N ILE A 424 6.92 -29.18 48.97
CA ILE A 424 7.52 -28.72 50.21
C ILE A 424 7.28 -29.84 51.22
N THR A 425 8.34 -30.53 51.62
CA THR A 425 8.31 -31.35 52.84
C THR A 425 7.86 -30.47 54.00
N VAL A 426 6.70 -30.78 54.57
CA VAL A 426 6.17 -30.12 55.77
C VAL A 426 7.07 -30.53 56.93
N ASP A 427 7.91 -29.61 57.42
CA ASP A 427 8.53 -29.78 58.73
C ASP A 427 7.42 -30.02 59.76
N ASN A 428 7.57 -31.09 60.53
CA ASN A 428 6.53 -31.85 61.25
C ASN A 428 5.88 -31.10 62.45
N GLY A 429 5.44 -29.85 62.24
CA GLY A 429 4.84 -28.97 63.24
C GLY A 429 3.96 -27.84 62.69
N GLY A 430 3.80 -27.70 61.37
CA GLY A 430 2.94 -26.69 60.75
C GLY A 430 1.45 -27.05 60.76
N VAL A 431 0.57 -26.06 61.01
CA VAL A 431 -0.89 -26.24 60.89
C VAL A 431 -1.30 -26.18 59.42
N ILE A 432 -2.04 -27.19 58.95
CA ILE A 432 -2.50 -27.34 57.57
C ILE A 432 -3.93 -26.79 57.46
N TYR A 433 -4.21 -26.01 56.42
CA TYR A 433 -5.54 -25.52 56.08
C TYR A 433 -5.94 -25.95 54.67
N ASP A 434 -7.22 -26.11 54.39
CA ASP A 434 -7.71 -26.19 53.01
C ASP A 434 -7.73 -24.80 52.34
N LEU A 435 -8.06 -24.76 51.06
CA LEU A 435 -8.12 -23.51 50.28
C LEU A 435 -9.21 -22.54 50.76
N GLN A 436 -10.13 -22.99 51.61
CA GLN A 436 -11.14 -22.16 52.27
C GLN A 436 -10.70 -21.69 53.66
N GLY A 437 -9.46 -21.96 54.07
CA GLY A 437 -8.89 -21.53 55.34
C GLY A 437 -9.36 -22.36 56.54
N ARG A 438 -9.93 -23.55 56.33
CA ARG A 438 -10.35 -24.45 57.41
C ARG A 438 -9.19 -25.37 57.78
N LYS A 439 -8.93 -25.54 59.07
CA LYS A 439 -7.86 -26.41 59.56
C LYS A 439 -8.14 -27.88 59.20
N VAL A 440 -7.13 -28.56 58.66
CA VAL A 440 -7.19 -29.97 58.25
C VAL A 440 -6.24 -30.78 59.12
N VAL A 441 -6.76 -31.86 59.74
CA VAL A 441 -6.00 -32.68 60.70
C VAL A 441 -5.41 -33.93 60.04
N ASN A 442 -6.06 -34.46 58.99
CA ASN A 442 -5.59 -35.58 58.18
C ASN A 442 -5.80 -35.24 56.69
N PRO A 443 -4.84 -34.55 56.05
CA PRO A 443 -4.98 -34.19 54.64
C PRO A 443 -4.95 -35.46 53.76
N ALA A 444 -5.94 -35.59 52.88
CA ALA A 444 -5.88 -36.52 51.75
C ALA A 444 -5.12 -35.85 50.58
N HIS A 445 -4.76 -36.59 49.53
CA HIS A 445 -4.06 -36.01 48.39
C HIS A 445 -4.79 -34.78 47.81
N GLY A 446 -4.12 -33.63 47.73
CA GLY A 446 -4.77 -32.38 47.33
C GLY A 446 -4.00 -31.10 47.65
N LEU A 447 -4.64 -29.96 47.40
CA LEU A 447 -4.07 -28.63 47.64
C LEU A 447 -4.42 -28.10 49.03
N TYR A 448 -3.41 -27.65 49.76
CA TYR A 448 -3.52 -27.12 51.12
C TYR A 448 -2.71 -25.86 51.30
N ILE A 449 -3.02 -25.08 52.32
CA ILE A 449 -2.23 -23.95 52.78
C ILE A 449 -1.45 -24.38 54.02
N VAL A 450 -0.12 -24.32 53.95
CA VAL A 450 0.79 -24.59 55.07
C VAL A 450 1.67 -23.36 55.26
N ASN A 451 1.67 -22.79 56.46
CA ASN A 451 2.43 -21.56 56.79
C ASN A 451 2.21 -20.41 55.79
N GLY A 452 0.98 -20.25 55.27
CA GLY A 452 0.62 -19.19 54.33
C GLY A 452 1.00 -19.43 52.87
N LYS A 453 1.52 -20.62 52.52
CA LYS A 453 1.82 -21.03 51.14
C LYS A 453 0.91 -22.18 50.70
N VAL A 454 0.46 -22.14 49.45
CA VAL A 454 -0.26 -23.26 48.84
C VAL A 454 0.75 -24.36 48.51
N VAL A 455 0.48 -25.58 48.96
CA VAL A 455 1.29 -26.78 48.76
C VAL A 455 0.38 -27.94 48.33
N LYS A 456 0.94 -28.93 47.64
CA LYS A 456 0.26 -30.17 47.27
C LYS A 456 0.76 -31.26 48.22
N LEU A 457 -0.16 -31.88 48.96
CA LEU A 457 0.13 -33.00 49.88
C LEU A 457 -0.36 -34.32 49.30
#